data_AF-A0A087K625-F1
#
_entry.id   AF-A0A087K625-F1
#
_cell.length_a   1.000
_cell.length_b   1.000
_cell.length_c   1.000
_cell.angle_alpha   90.00
_cell.angle_beta   90.00
_cell.angle_gamma   90.00
#
_symmetry.space_group_name_H-M   'P 1'
#
loop_
_entity.id
_entity.type
_entity.pdbx_description
1 polymer ?
#
loop_
_entity_poly.entity_id
_entity_poly.type
_entity_poly.pdbx_seq_one_letter_code
_entity_poly.pdbx_strand_id
1 'polypeptide(L)'
;MKPRLTHEEHITLGLRLAAIRNELLSLSVQLGNAYPRQGPEAVPEKKLEIAYRALDQARSELENALFREHPNVAETNVYYPSQEDREAHRRQ
;
A
#
# COMPACT_ATOMS: atom_id res chain seq x y z
N MET A 1 -14.80 2.90 24.16
CA MET A 1 -13.60 3.23 23.33
C MET A 1 -13.40 2.07 22.37
N LYS A 2 -13.05 2.29 21.09
CA LYS A 2 -12.74 1.19 20.17
C LYS A 2 -11.32 0.68 20.45
N PRO A 3 -11.05 -0.64 20.45
CA PRO A 3 -9.69 -1.13 20.53
C PRO A 3 -8.89 -0.61 19.33
N ARG A 4 -7.66 -0.16 19.58
CA ARG A 4 -6.67 0.16 18.54
C ARG A 4 -6.11 -1.13 17.95
N LEU A 5 -5.44 -1.05 16.80
CA LEU A 5 -4.76 -2.21 16.23
C LEU A 5 -3.58 -2.60 17.13
N THR A 6 -3.31 -3.89 17.24
CA THR A 6 -2.05 -4.39 17.78
C THR A 6 -0.92 -4.16 16.78
N HIS A 7 0.34 -4.22 17.24
CA HIS A 7 1.49 -4.11 16.35
C HIS A 7 1.49 -5.20 15.27
N GLU A 8 1.15 -6.45 15.61
CA GLU A 8 1.04 -7.56 14.64
C GLU A 8 -0.06 -7.31 13.58
N GLU A 9 -1.17 -6.70 13.98
CA GLU A 9 -2.22 -6.28 13.05
C GLU A 9 -1.73 -5.17 12.11
N HIS A 10 -0.91 -4.23 12.59
CA HIS A 10 -0.27 -3.22 11.74
C HIS A 10 0.66 -3.88 10.70
N ILE A 11 1.49 -4.85 11.09
CA ILE A 11 2.36 -5.61 10.18
C ILE A 11 1.54 -6.30 9.09
N THR A 12 0.52 -7.06 9.50
CA THR A 12 -0.34 -7.80 8.57
C THR A 12 -1.05 -6.86 7.61
N LEU A 13 -1.56 -5.73 8.11
CA LEU A 13 -2.23 -4.74 7.29
C LEU A 13 -1.26 -4.05 6.32
N GLY A 14 -0.07 -3.67 6.78
CA GLY A 14 0.95 -3.02 5.97
C GLY A 14 1.41 -3.88 4.79
N LEU A 15 1.64 -5.19 5.03
CA LEU A 15 1.96 -6.17 3.99
C LEU A 15 0.85 -6.28 2.94
N ARG A 16 -0.41 -6.38 3.38
CA ARG A 16 -1.57 -6.47 2.48
C ARG A 16 -1.73 -5.21 1.62
N LEU A 17 -1.64 -4.03 2.24
CA LEU A 17 -1.77 -2.76 1.52
C LEU A 17 -0.62 -2.57 0.52
N ALA A 18 0.61 -2.92 0.89
CA ALA A 18 1.76 -2.86 0.00
C ALA A 18 1.60 -3.79 -1.23
N ALA A 19 1.07 -5.00 -1.03
CA ALA A 19 0.79 -5.93 -2.12
C ALA A 19 -0.27 -5.37 -3.09
N ILE A 20 -1.40 -4.88 -2.59
CA ILE A 20 -2.47 -4.29 -3.41
C ILE A 20 -1.94 -3.07 -4.17
N ARG A 21 -1.18 -2.20 -3.49
CA ARG A 21 -0.59 -1.01 -4.09
C ARG A 21 0.34 -1.37 -5.26
N ASN A 22 1.16 -2.41 -5.11
CA ASN A 22 2.06 -2.85 -6.17
C ASN A 22 1.30 -3.44 -7.36
N GLU A 23 0.24 -4.21 -7.11
CA GLU A 23 -0.62 -4.75 -8.18
C GLU A 23 -1.28 -3.62 -8.98
N LEU A 24 -1.87 -2.63 -8.29
CA LEU A 24 -2.47 -1.47 -8.94
C LEU A 24 -1.47 -0.66 -9.76
N LEU A 25 -0.25 -0.46 -9.23
CA LEU A 25 0.82 0.20 -10.00
C LEU A 25 1.18 -0.61 -11.26
N SER A 26 1.36 -1.92 -11.13
CA SER A 26 1.67 -2.82 -12.24
C SER A 26 0.61 -2.72 -13.35
N LEU A 27 -0.66 -2.81 -12.97
CA LEU A 27 -1.80 -2.67 -13.89
C LEU A 27 -1.85 -1.27 -14.53
N SER A 28 -1.61 -0.21 -13.76
CA SER A 28 -1.54 1.17 -14.28
C SER A 28 -0.45 1.30 -15.36
N VAL A 29 0.74 0.76 -15.10
CA VAL A 29 1.85 0.76 -16.07
C VAL A 29 1.51 -0.06 -17.31
N GLN A 30 0.90 -1.23 -17.14
CA GLN A 30 0.45 -2.07 -18.27
C GLN A 30 -0.53 -1.30 -19.18
N LEU A 31 -1.54 -0.65 -18.60
CA LEU A 31 -2.51 0.12 -19.37
C LEU A 31 -1.88 1.37 -20.00
N GLY A 32 -1.00 2.06 -19.29
CA GLY A 32 -0.29 3.25 -19.79
C GLY A 32 0.69 2.96 -20.94
N ASN A 33 1.05 1.69 -21.14
CA ASN A 33 1.82 1.20 -22.28
C ASN A 33 0.93 0.67 -23.41
N ALA A 34 -0.28 0.18 -23.11
CA ALA A 34 -1.18 -0.44 -24.09
C ALA A 34 -2.12 0.56 -24.77
N TYR A 35 -2.49 1.65 -24.09
CA TYR A 35 -3.50 2.61 -24.55
C TYR A 35 -2.97 4.05 -24.59
N PRO A 36 -3.56 4.94 -25.42
CA PRO A 36 -3.22 6.36 -25.40
C PRO A 36 -3.40 6.98 -24.02
N ARG A 37 -2.48 7.88 -23.62
CA ARG A 37 -2.51 8.58 -22.31
C ARG A 37 -3.55 9.71 -22.23
N GLN A 38 -4.30 9.94 -23.30
CA GLN A 38 -5.32 10.97 -23.39
C GLN A 38 -6.61 10.41 -23.99
N GLY A 39 -7.72 11.10 -23.77
CA GLY A 39 -9.04 10.67 -24.24
C GLY A 39 -9.68 9.58 -23.38
N PRO A 40 -10.80 9.00 -23.85
CA PRO A 40 -11.58 8.02 -23.09
C PRO A 40 -10.80 6.75 -22.71
N GLU A 41 -9.86 6.31 -23.55
CA GLU A 41 -9.06 5.09 -23.32
C GLU A 41 -8.05 5.25 -22.18
N ALA A 42 -7.69 6.49 -21.81
CA ALA A 42 -6.81 6.77 -20.68
C ALA A 42 -7.52 6.69 -19.32
N VAL A 43 -8.87 6.68 -19.31
CA VAL A 43 -9.66 6.76 -18.06
C VAL A 43 -9.38 5.58 -17.11
N PRO A 44 -9.29 4.31 -17.57
CA PRO A 44 -9.00 3.19 -16.68
C PRO A 44 -7.63 3.31 -16.00
N GLU A 45 -6.57 3.66 -16.73
CA GLU A 45 -5.23 3.86 -16.19
C GLU A 45 -5.20 4.94 -15.11
N LYS A 46 -5.79 6.12 -15.39
CA LYS A 46 -5.90 7.21 -14.42
C LYS A 46 -6.64 6.82 -13.15
N LYS A 47 -7.66 5.97 -13.26
CA LYS A 47 -8.39 5.47 -12.08
C LYS A 47 -7.53 4.55 -11.21
N LEU A 48 -6.73 3.68 -11.83
CA LEU A 48 -5.76 2.85 -11.09
C LEU A 48 -4.68 3.72 -10.46
N GLU A 49 -4.24 4.76 -11.16
CA GLU A 49 -3.29 5.73 -10.62
C GLU A 49 -3.80 6.40 -9.35
N ILE A 50 -5.02 6.94 -9.41
CA ILE A 50 -5.69 7.54 -8.26
C ILE A 50 -5.83 6.53 -7.12
N ALA A 51 -6.19 5.29 -7.43
CA ALA A 51 -6.37 4.24 -6.41
C ALA A 51 -5.07 3.91 -5.67
N TYR A 52 -3.95 3.68 -6.37
CA TYR A 52 -2.69 3.37 -5.68
C TYR A 52 -2.16 4.58 -4.90
N ARG A 53 -2.37 5.82 -5.39
CA ARG A 53 -2.01 7.03 -4.65
C ARG A 53 -2.83 7.21 -3.37
N ALA A 54 -4.13 6.87 -3.41
CA ALA A 54 -4.98 6.87 -2.22
C ALA A 54 -4.51 5.85 -1.19
N LEU A 55 -4.04 4.67 -1.63
CA LEU A 55 -3.42 3.68 -0.74
C LEU A 55 -2.10 4.19 -0.15
N ASP A 56 -1.27 4.89 -0.92
CA ASP A 56 -0.03 5.49 -0.40
C ASP A 56 -0.33 6.51 0.71
N GLN A 57 -1.39 7.32 0.57
CA GLN A 57 -1.85 8.21 1.65
C GLN A 57 -2.34 7.43 2.87
N ALA A 58 -3.17 6.41 2.68
CA ALA A 58 -3.69 5.60 3.78
C ALA A 58 -2.55 4.92 4.58
N ARG A 59 -1.51 4.42 3.89
CA ARG A 59 -0.32 3.83 4.51
C ARG A 59 0.43 4.85 5.36
N SER A 60 0.58 6.09 4.89
CA SER A 60 1.23 7.16 5.65
C SER A 60 0.44 7.53 6.92
N GLU A 61 -0.88 7.66 6.82
CA GLU A 61 -1.73 7.95 7.98
C GLU A 61 -1.70 6.82 9.03
N LEU A 62 -1.65 5.57 8.56
CA LEU A 62 -1.57 4.40 9.43
C LEU A 62 -0.17 4.24 10.07
N GLU A 63 0.90 4.60 9.36
CA GLU A 63 2.24 4.70 9.96
C GLU A 63 2.23 5.74 11.08
N ASN A 64 1.69 6.93 10.83
CA ASN A 64 1.54 7.95 11.87
C ASN A 64 0.72 7.45 13.06
N ALA A 65 -0.31 6.63 12.83
CA ALA A 65 -1.06 5.98 13.90
C ALA A 65 -0.20 4.97 14.68
N LEU A 66 0.56 4.12 13.99
CA LEU A 66 1.48 3.17 14.60
C LEU A 66 2.50 3.86 15.51
N PHE A 67 3.13 4.96 15.07
CA PHE A 67 4.08 5.71 15.90
C PHE A 67 3.45 6.33 17.15
N ARG A 68 2.17 6.70 17.09
CA ARG A 68 1.43 7.21 18.27
C ARG A 68 1.00 6.10 19.22
N GLU A 69 0.58 4.97 18.67
CA GLU A 69 -0.04 3.88 19.43
C GLU A 69 0.99 2.91 20.01
N HIS A 70 2.12 2.71 19.32
CA HIS A 70 3.16 1.72 19.66
C HIS A 70 4.58 2.29 19.52
N PRO A 71 4.95 3.40 20.19
CA PRO A 71 6.20 4.12 19.93
C PRO A 71 7.48 3.29 20.15
N ASN A 72 7.43 2.25 20.99
CA ASN A 72 8.60 1.42 21.32
C ASN A 72 8.93 0.37 20.24
N VAL A 73 7.99 0.07 19.35
CA VAL A 73 8.11 -0.98 18.33
C VAL A 73 7.74 -0.45 16.93
N ALA A 74 7.42 0.83 16.81
CA ALA A 74 7.04 1.43 15.54
C ALA A 74 8.25 1.54 14.61
N GLU A 75 8.10 1.00 13.40
CA GLU A 75 9.10 1.03 12.35
C GLU A 75 8.43 1.37 11.00
N THR A 76 9.13 2.11 10.14
CA THR A 76 8.63 2.52 8.81
C THR A 76 8.42 1.32 7.89
N ASN A 77 9.22 0.26 8.01
CA ASN A 77 9.09 -0.97 7.23
C ASN A 77 7.72 -1.67 7.42
N VAL A 78 6.98 -1.39 8.49
CA VAL A 78 5.66 -1.95 8.74
C VAL A 78 4.69 -1.57 7.63
N TYR A 79 4.63 -0.29 7.28
CA TYR A 79 3.80 0.19 6.17
C TYR A 79 4.55 0.33 4.86
N TYR A 80 5.89 0.32 4.88
CA TYR A 80 6.76 0.40 3.70
C TYR A 80 7.72 -0.79 3.62
N PRO A 81 7.21 -2.03 3.54
CA PRO A 81 8.04 -3.23 3.60
C PRO A 81 8.95 -3.33 2.38
N SER A 82 10.17 -3.80 2.62
CA SER A 82 11.14 -4.10 1.59
C SER A 82 10.66 -5.26 0.70
N GLN A 83 11.37 -5.54 -0.39
CA GLN A 83 11.08 -6.73 -1.18
C GLN A 83 11.25 -8.02 -0.37
N GLU A 84 12.28 -8.08 0.48
CA GLU A 84 12.57 -9.23 1.34
C GLU A 84 11.43 -9.49 2.33
N ASP A 85 10.94 -8.46 3.01
CA ASP A 85 9.82 -8.56 3.96
C ASP A 85 8.56 -9.13 3.29
N ARG A 86 8.29 -8.69 2.06
CA ARG A 86 7.14 -9.16 1.27
C ARG A 86 7.31 -10.61 0.79
N GLU A 87 8.53 -11.03 0.50
CA GLU A 87 8.84 -12.42 0.11
C GLU A 87 8.84 -13.37 1.31
N ALA A 88 9.27 -12.90 2.48
CA ALA A 88 9.15 -13.64 3.73
C ALA A 88 7.68 -13.90 4.09
N HIS A 89 6.79 -12.93 3.88
CA HIS A 89 5.36 -13.09 4.14
C HIS A 89 4.67 -14.06 3.17
N ARG A 90 5.03 -14.06 1.88
CA ARG A 90 4.41 -14.95 0.87
C ARG A 90 4.78 -16.43 1.03
N ARG A 91 5.82 -16.74 1.80
CA ARG A 91 6.31 -18.11 2.06
C ARG A 91 5.65 -18.77 3.28
N GLN A 92 4.82 -18.03 4.00
CA GLN A 92 4.06 -18.49 5.17
C GLN A 92 2.62 -18.82 4.76
#